data_AF-A0A938RZ26-F1
#
_entry.id   AF-A0A938RZ26-F1
#
_cell.length_a   1.000
_cell.length_b   1.000
_cell.length_c   1.000
_cell.angle_alpha   90.00
_cell.angle_beta   90.00
_cell.angle_gamma   90.00
#
_symmetry.space_group_name_H-M   'P 1'
#
loop_
_entity.id
_entity.type
_entity.pdbx_description
1 polymer ?
#
loop_
_entity_poly.entity_id
_entity_poly.type
_entity_poly.pdbx_seq_one_letter_code
_entity_poly.pdbx_strand_id
1 'polypeptide(L)' 'MVEIQFSRHARRRAALYKIPQSLVVALLKERLLPPGRHEIVEKVEGFRYPLKIVAAVEGDRITVITNYPWKKGRTP' A
#
# COMPACT_ATOMS: atom_id res chain seq x y z
N MET A 1 -13.78 -10.35 9.19
CA MET A 1 -13.40 -8.92 9.28
C MET A 1 -11.96 -8.84 8.81
N VAL A 2 -11.64 -8.03 7.81
CA VAL A 2 -10.31 -8.05 7.21
C VAL A 2 -9.29 -7.41 8.14
N GLU A 3 -8.25 -8.17 8.50
CA GLU A 3 -7.13 -7.72 9.33
C GLU A 3 -6.03 -7.15 8.44
N ILE A 4 -5.70 -5.87 8.58
CA ILE A 4 -4.63 -5.23 7.80
C ILE A 4 -3.42 -5.03 8.70
N GLN A 5 -2.30 -5.64 8.32
CA GLN A 5 -1.03 -5.53 9.01
C GLN A 5 0.04 -4.89 8.11
N PHE A 6 1.00 -4.21 8.73
CA PHE A 6 2.12 -3.59 8.03
C PHE A 6 3.41 -4.30 8.37
N SER A 7 4.14 -4.74 7.35
CA SER A 7 5.51 -5.22 7.53
C SER A 7 6.40 -4.13 8.12
N ARG A 8 7.51 -4.52 8.75
CA ARG A 8 8.54 -3.57 9.20
C ARG A 8 8.99 -2.65 8.06
N HIS A 9 9.15 -3.19 6.86
CA HIS A 9 9.55 -2.41 5.69
C HIS A 9 8.48 -1.38 5.31
N ALA A 10 7.21 -1.78 5.25
CA ALA A 10 6.10 -0.88 4.96
C ALA A 10 5.99 0.26 5.99
N ARG A 11 6.14 -0.04 7.29
CA ARG A 11 6.15 0.99 8.35
C ARG A 11 7.28 1.99 8.17
N ARG A 12 8.50 1.51 7.88
CA ARG A 12 9.66 2.37 7.64
C ARG A 12 9.47 3.28 6.42
N ARG A 13 8.93 2.74 5.32
CA ARG A 13 8.68 3.52 4.10
C ARG A 13 7.57 4.55 4.30
N ALA A 14 6.50 4.17 5.00
CA ALA A 14 5.42 5.09 5.37
C ALA A 14 5.97 6.29 6.17
N ALA A 15 6.79 6.04 7.19
CA ALA A 15 7.44 7.10 7.96
C ALA A 15 8.35 7.99 7.10
N LEU A 16 9.18 7.39 6.24
CA LEU A 16 10.11 8.12 5.36
C LEU A 16 9.39 9.10 4.42
N TYR A 17 8.26 8.70 3.85
CA TYR A 17 7.50 9.54 2.91
C TYR A 17 6.30 10.23 3.53
N LYS A 18 6.16 10.18 4.86
CA LYS A 18 5.03 10.75 5.59
C LYS A 18 3.67 10.27 5.05
N ILE A 19 3.60 8.99 4.70
CA ILE A 19 2.35 8.33 4.26
C ILE A 19 1.60 7.86 5.52
N PRO A 20 0.40 8.39 5.80
CA PRO A 20 -0.41 7.91 6.92
C PRO A 20 -0.79 6.44 6.70
N GLN A 21 -0.66 5.59 7.72
CA GLN A 21 -1.11 4.20 7.62
C GLN A 21 -2.63 4.11 7.43
N SER A 22 -3.39 5.05 8.02
CA SER A 22 -4.84 5.18 7.83
C SER A 22 -5.24 5.37 6.37
N LEU A 23 -4.46 6.14 5.61
CA LEU A 23 -4.66 6.32 4.18
C LEU A 23 -4.50 4.99 3.42
N VAL A 24 -3.42 4.25 3.69
CA VAL A 24 -3.19 2.93 3.07
C VAL A 24 -4.32 1.96 3.43
N VAL A 25 -4.79 1.98 4.67
CA VAL A 25 -5.93 1.17 5.12
C VAL A 25 -7.21 1.53 4.37
N ALA A 26 -7.52 2.83 4.20
CA ALA A 26 -8.68 3.28 3.44
C ALA A 26 -8.63 2.78 1.99
N LEU A 27 -7.50 2.99 1.32
CA LEU A 27 -7.28 2.54 -0.07
C LEU A 27 -7.42 1.03 -0.26
N LEU A 28 -7.03 0.23 0.73
CA LEU A 28 -7.16 -1.23 0.68
C LEU A 28 -8.59 -1.69 0.98
N LYS A 29 -9.31 -1.00 1.87
CA LYS A 29 -10.70 -1.34 2.22
C LYS A 29 -11.69 -1.05 1.09
N GLU A 30 -11.42 -0.04 0.28
CA GLU A 30 -12.24 0.30 -0.89
C GLU A 30 -12.08 -0.70 -2.05
N ARG A 31 -11.19 -1.68 -1.92
CA ARG A 31 -10.84 -2.63 -2.99
C ARG A 31 -11.21 -4.05 -2.60
N LEU A 32 -11.82 -4.77 -3.53
CA LEU A 32 -11.95 -6.22 -3.45
C LEU A 32 -10.66 -6.86 -3.96
N LEU A 33 -9.81 -7.33 -3.05
CA LEU A 33 -8.54 -7.99 -3.39
C LEU A 33 -8.67 -9.51 -3.21
N PRO A 34 -8.58 -10.32 -4.29
CA PRO A 34 -8.58 -11.78 -4.16
C PRO A 34 -7.29 -12.26 -3.46
N PRO A 35 -7.23 -13.51 -2.99
CA PRO A 35 -6.01 -14.08 -2.42
C PRO A 35 -4.80 -13.91 -3.36
N GLY A 36 -3.63 -13.65 -2.79
CA GLY A 36 -2.37 -13.49 -3.53
C GLY A 36 -1.71 -12.11 -3.39
N ARG A 37 -0.71 -11.86 -4.24
CA ARG A 37 0.10 -10.64 -4.23
C ARG A 37 -0.48 -9.60 -5.18
N HIS A 38 -0.62 -8.37 -4.69
CA HIS A 38 -1.19 -7.24 -5.42
C HIS A 38 -0.25 -6.06 -5.44
N GLU A 39 -0.18 -5.40 -6.60
CA GLU A 39 0.47 -4.10 -6.77
C GLU A 39 -0.59 -3.07 -7.14
N ILE A 40 -0.73 -2.07 -6.28
CA ILE A 40 -1.74 -1.02 -6.41
C ILE A 40 -0.99 0.29 -6.63
N VAL A 41 -1.37 1.05 -7.65
CA VAL A 41 -0.86 2.40 -7.89
C VAL A 41 -2.03 3.35 -7.89
N GLU A 42 -2.06 4.26 -6.93
CA GLU A 42 -3.18 5.18 -6.72
C GLU A 42 -2.73 6.64 -6.71
N LYS A 43 -3.50 7.53 -7.33
CA LYS A 43 -3.26 8.97 -7.21
C LYS A 43 -3.95 9.46 -5.95
N VAL A 44 -3.17 9.98 -5.01
CA VAL A 44 -3.69 10.55 -3.76
C VAL A 44 -3.40 12.03 -3.72
N GLU A 45 -4.41 12.83 -3.39
CA GLU A 45 -4.26 14.27 -3.17
C GLU A 45 -3.22 14.56 -2.08
N GLY A 46 -2.45 15.63 -2.24
CA GLY A 46 -1.35 15.98 -1.34
C GLY A 46 -0.04 15.23 -1.59
N PHE A 47 -0.03 14.22 -2.48
CA PHE A 47 1.21 13.56 -2.92
C PHE A 47 1.59 13.98 -4.34
N ARG A 48 2.85 14.38 -4.54
CA ARG A 48 3.38 14.77 -5.86
C ARG A 48 3.37 13.62 -6.88
N TYR A 49 3.44 12.38 -6.41
CA TYR A 49 3.48 11.18 -7.24
C TYR A 49 2.41 10.20 -6.76
N PRO A 50 1.89 9.31 -7.63
CA PRO A 50 1.01 8.24 -7.20
C PRO A 50 1.67 7.41 -6.10
N LEU A 51 0.90 6.85 -5.18
CA LEU A 51 1.40 5.90 -4.19
C LEU A 51 1.34 4.50 -4.78
N LYS A 52 2.49 3.80 -4.80
CA LYS A 52 2.53 2.35 -5.03
C LYS A 52 2.45 1.62 -3.70
N ILE A 53 1.53 0.69 -3.59
CA ILE A 53 1.32 -0.19 -2.44
C ILE A 53 1.47 -1.63 -2.94
N VAL A 54 2.27 -2.42 -2.26
CA VAL A 54 2.35 -3.87 -2.50
C VAL A 54 1.78 -4.58 -1.29
N ALA A 55 0.80 -5.44 -1.50
CA ALA A 55 0.13 -6.20 -0.45
C ALA A 55 0.05 -7.68 -0.80
N ALA A 56 0.06 -8.54 0.22
CA ALA A 56 -0.28 -9.95 0.11
C ALA A 56 -1.58 -10.21 0.86
N VAL A 57 -2.49 -10.95 0.24
CA VAL A 57 -3.79 -11.33 0.80
C VAL A 57 -3.79 -12.83 1.07
N GLU A 58 -3.98 -13.21 2.32
CA GLU A 58 -4.01 -14.59 2.81
C GLU A 58 -5.26 -14.78 3.68
N GLY A 59 -6.31 -15.36 3.12
CA GLY A 59 -7.62 -15.43 3.76
C GLY A 59 -8.15 -14.03 4.11
N ASP A 60 -8.47 -13.80 5.38
CA ASP A 60 -8.96 -12.52 5.90
C ASP A 60 -7.83 -11.54 6.27
N ARG A 61 -6.57 -11.87 5.97
CA ARG A 61 -5.41 -11.03 6.32
C ARG A 61 -4.82 -10.35 5.09
N ILE A 62 -4.57 -9.06 5.20
CA ILE A 62 -3.82 -8.27 4.22
C ILE A 62 -2.52 -7.79 4.86
N THR A 63 -1.39 -8.27 4.34
CA THR A 63 -0.06 -7.80 4.74
C THR A 63 0.45 -6.77 3.75
N VAL A 64 0.58 -5.52 4.20
CA VAL A 64 1.25 -4.46 3.43
C VAL A 64 2.76 -4.73 3.46
N ILE A 65 3.30 -5.10 2.30
CA ILE A 65 4.72 -5.41 2.11
C ILE A 65 5.54 -4.12 1.99
N THR A 66 5.10 -3.19 1.14
CA THR A 66 5.73 -1.87 0.97
C THR A 66 4.72 -0.82 0.51
N ASN A 67 5.00 0.46 0.76
CA ASN A 67 4.26 1.59 0.23
C ASN A 67 5.24 2.74 -0.05
N TYR A 68 5.09 3.46 -1.16
CA TYR A 68 5.97 4.59 -1.50
C TYR A 68 5.45 5.43 -2.67
N PRO A 69 5.90 6.70 -2.82
CA PRO A 69 5.64 7.49 -4.00
C PRO A 69 6.31 6.88 -5.24
N TRP A 70 5.50 6.55 -6.25
CA TRP A 70 5.87 5.97 -7.53
C TRP A 70 6.27 7.05 -8.54
N LYS A 71 7.55 7.39 -8.58
CA LYS A 71 8.11 8.29 -9.59
C LYS A 71 8.21 7.56 -10.94
N LYS A 72 7.58 8.09 -12.00
CA LYS A 72 7.82 7.62 -13.37
C LYS A 72 9.31 7.76 -13.70
N GLY A 73 9.93 6.67 -14.16
CA GLY A 73 11.38 6.59 -14.44
C GLY A 73 12.03 5.25 -14.05
N ARG A 74 11.31 4.35 -13.36
CA ARG A 74 11.69 2.96 -13.20
C ARG A 74 10.71 2.07 -13.95
N THR A 75 11.04 1.76 -15.19
CA THR A 75 10.44 0.67 -15.97
C THR A 75 10.70 -0.65 -15.23
N PRO A 76 9.78 -1.64 -15.26
CA PRO A 76 10.07 -2.99 -14.79
C PRO A 76 11.32 -3.58 -15.44
#